data_AF-A0A9N7TXC3-F1
#
_entry.id   AF-A0A9N7TXC3-F1
#
_cell.length_a   1.000
_cell.length_b   1.000
_cell.length_c   1.000
_cell.angle_alpha   90.00
_cell.angle_beta   90.00
_cell.angle_gamma   90.00
#
_symmetry.space_group_name_H-M   'P 1'
#
loop_
_entity.id
_entity.type
_entity.pdbx_description
1 polymer ?
#
loop_
_entity_poly.entity_id
_entity_poly.type
_entity_poly.pdbx_seq_one_letter_code
_entity_poly.pdbx_strand_id
1 'polypeptide(L)'
;MSWGSELWDQFDNLEKHTQWGIEFVEKYTKFVKERSEIETSYAKQIRNLSKKYQPKKNSREEDESKYTFCRAFLTTLNELNDYAGQHEVISENLTSQIITELSRYLQELKSERKSHFHDGRKAQQHVESSWKQLESCKRRFERDCKEADRAQQYFERMDADINVTKADVEK
;
A
#
# COMPACT_ATOMS: atom_id res chain seq x y z
N MET A 1 -20.59 -2.40 -9.70
CA MET A 1 -19.65 -1.27 -9.90
C MET A 1 -18.24 -1.79 -9.69
N SER A 2 -17.33 -1.53 -10.64
CA SER A 2 -15.92 -1.96 -10.61
C SER A 2 -15.00 -0.78 -10.89
N TRP A 3 -13.86 -0.69 -10.19
CA TRP A 3 -12.90 0.40 -10.40
C TRP A 3 -12.36 0.45 -11.84
N GLY A 4 -12.22 -0.71 -12.49
CA GLY A 4 -11.74 -0.77 -13.88
C GLY A 4 -12.73 -0.19 -14.90
N SER A 5 -13.98 0.05 -14.52
CA SER A 5 -15.03 0.61 -15.39
C SER A 5 -15.38 2.04 -14.97
N GLU A 6 -15.64 2.23 -13.68
CA GLU A 6 -16.15 3.49 -13.14
C GLU A 6 -15.04 4.52 -12.90
N LEU A 7 -13.79 4.06 -12.73
CA LEU A 7 -12.63 4.89 -12.37
C LEU A 7 -11.50 4.74 -13.41
N TRP A 8 -11.85 4.46 -14.66
CA TRP A 8 -10.90 4.15 -15.73
C TRP A 8 -9.88 5.27 -16.01
N ASP A 9 -10.23 6.52 -15.73
CA ASP A 9 -9.40 7.72 -15.91
C ASP A 9 -8.74 8.20 -14.60
N GLN A 10 -8.95 7.50 -13.49
CA GLN A 10 -8.51 7.91 -12.15
C GLN A 10 -7.20 7.27 -11.68
N PHE A 11 -6.31 6.90 -12.60
CA PHE A 11 -5.08 6.15 -12.31
C PHE A 11 -4.23 6.77 -11.18
N ASP A 12 -3.97 8.09 -11.25
CA ASP A 12 -3.16 8.79 -10.24
C ASP A 12 -3.86 8.89 -8.88
N ASN A 13 -5.19 9.00 -8.87
CA ASN A 13 -5.97 9.03 -7.65
C ASN A 13 -6.00 7.65 -6.97
N LEU A 14 -6.08 6.57 -7.76
CA LEU A 14 -5.92 5.21 -7.26
C LEU A 14 -4.51 4.96 -6.73
N GLU A 15 -3.48 5.52 -7.36
CA GLU A 15 -2.10 5.44 -6.87
C GLU A 15 -1.95 6.07 -5.48
N LYS A 16 -2.52 7.26 -5.28
CA LYS A 16 -2.54 7.95 -3.98
C LYS A 16 -3.40 7.20 -2.96
N HIS A 17 -4.59 6.75 -3.34
CA HIS A 17 -5.51 6.03 -2.46
C HIS A 17 -4.90 4.74 -1.92
N THR A 18 -4.27 3.94 -2.78
CA THR A 18 -3.59 2.71 -2.38
C THR A 18 -2.35 2.96 -1.51
N GLN A 19 -1.63 4.07 -1.75
CA GLN A 19 -0.53 4.49 -0.88
C GLN A 19 -1.02 4.86 0.52
N TRP A 20 -2.11 5.61 0.61
CA TRP A 20 -2.74 5.94 1.89
C TRP A 20 -3.21 4.69 2.65
N GLY A 21 -3.74 3.69 1.93
CA GLY A 21 -4.09 2.40 2.52
C GLY A 21 -2.87 1.71 3.18
N ILE A 22 -1.71 1.73 2.53
CA ILE A 22 -0.46 1.20 3.10
C ILE A 22 -0.06 1.98 4.36
N GLU A 23 -0.08 3.31 4.30
CA GLU A 23 0.26 4.18 5.44
C GLU A 23 -0.66 3.92 6.65
N PHE A 24 -1.94 3.63 6.40
CA PHE A 24 -2.88 3.27 7.46
C PHE A 24 -2.49 1.96 8.14
N VAL A 25 -2.15 0.92 7.36
CA VAL A 25 -1.74 -0.37 7.91
C VAL A 25 -0.41 -0.25 8.67
N GLU A 26 0.52 0.59 8.20
CA GLU A 26 1.76 0.91 8.93
C GLU A 26 1.46 1.59 10.27
N LYS A 27 0.57 2.60 10.27
CA LYS A 27 0.12 3.28 11.49
C LYS A 27 -0.52 2.30 12.46
N TYR A 28 -1.38 1.40 11.97
CA TYR A 28 -2.02 0.38 12.80
C TYR A 28 -1.01 -0.60 13.39
N THR A 29 -0.05 -1.05 12.59
CA THR A 29 1.04 -1.93 13.06
C THR A 29 1.85 -1.27 14.17
N LYS A 30 2.18 0.02 14.01
CA LYS A 30 2.85 0.81 15.05
C LYS A 30 2.01 0.93 16.32
N PHE A 31 0.70 1.17 16.19
CA PHE A 31 -0.21 1.21 17.33
C PHE A 31 -0.22 -0.12 18.11
N VAL A 32 -0.30 -1.26 17.42
CA VAL A 32 -0.27 -2.58 18.09
C VAL A 32 1.07 -2.82 18.78
N LYS A 33 2.17 -2.35 18.18
CA LYS A 33 3.50 -2.40 18.80
C LYS A 33 3.58 -1.58 20.09
N GLU A 34 3.15 -0.32 20.06
CA GLU A 34 3.13 0.53 21.25
C GLU A 34 2.22 -0.06 22.34
N ARG A 35 1.07 -0.64 21.96
CA ARG A 35 0.22 -1.38 22.91
C ARG A 35 0.95 -2.57 23.54
N SER A 36 1.65 -3.38 22.75
CA SER A 36 2.44 -4.52 23.24
C SER A 36 3.54 -4.10 24.23
N GLU A 37 4.19 -2.96 23.96
CA GLU A 37 5.20 -2.36 24.86
C GLU A 37 4.58 -1.93 26.20
N ILE A 38 3.36 -1.39 26.20
CA ILE A 38 2.62 -1.05 27.42
C ILE A 38 2.32 -2.31 28.25
N GLU A 39 1.80 -3.37 27.62
CA GLU A 39 1.49 -4.64 28.30
C GLU A 39 2.74 -5.26 28.94
N THR A 40 3.86 -5.28 28.20
CA THR A 40 5.17 -5.74 28.70
C THR A 40 5.64 -4.93 29.91
N SER A 41 5.54 -3.60 29.82
CA SER A 41 5.95 -2.70 30.90
C SER A 41 5.11 -2.90 32.16
N TYR A 42 3.79 -3.02 31.98
CA TYR A 42 2.85 -3.27 33.08
C TYR A 42 3.15 -4.59 33.79
N ALA A 43 3.27 -5.69 33.04
CA ALA A 43 3.62 -7.00 33.57
C ALA A 43 4.93 -6.95 34.39
N LYS A 44 5.97 -6.31 33.84
CA LYS A 44 7.25 -6.16 34.53
C LYS A 44 7.13 -5.38 35.84
N GLN A 45 6.38 -4.29 35.85
CA GLN A 45 6.17 -3.48 37.07
C GLN A 45 5.43 -4.25 38.15
N ILE A 46 4.35 -4.95 37.81
CA ILE A 46 3.57 -5.77 38.76
C ILE A 46 4.42 -6.93 39.30
N ARG A 47 5.17 -7.61 38.44
CA ARG A 47 6.06 -8.70 38.87
C ARG A 47 7.15 -8.23 39.82
N ASN A 48 7.79 -7.11 39.52
CA ASN A 48 8.81 -6.53 40.39
C ASN A 48 8.23 -6.10 41.73
N LEU A 49 7.01 -5.57 41.73
CA LEU A 49 6.28 -5.24 42.96
C LEU A 49 6.02 -6.50 43.79
N SER A 50 5.43 -7.54 43.19
CA SER A 50 5.17 -8.82 43.89
C SER A 50 6.46 -9.39 44.50
N LYS A 51 7.53 -9.49 43.71
CA LYS A 51 8.84 -9.99 44.17
C LYS A 51 9.46 -9.16 45.29
N LYS A 52 9.27 -7.84 45.28
CA LYS A 52 9.81 -6.93 46.31
C LYS A 52 9.21 -7.19 47.68
N TYR A 53 7.94 -7.58 47.74
CA TYR A 53 7.19 -7.82 48.98
C TYR A 53 7.06 -9.30 49.36
N GLN A 54 7.55 -10.21 48.52
CA GLN A 54 7.64 -11.63 48.87
C GLN A 54 8.56 -11.83 50.09
N PRO A 55 8.16 -12.67 51.07
CA PRO A 55 9.00 -12.98 52.22
C PRO A 55 10.34 -13.57 51.78
N LYS A 56 11.42 -13.14 52.44
CA LYS A 56 12.75 -13.69 52.17
C LYS A 56 12.87 -15.09 52.77
N LYS A 57 13.41 -16.05 52.02
CA LYS A 57 13.74 -17.38 52.55
C LYS A 57 14.65 -17.24 53.78
N ASN A 58 14.34 -17.95 54.88
CA ASN A 58 15.04 -17.92 56.16
C ASN A 58 14.88 -16.60 56.97
N SER A 59 13.78 -15.87 56.78
CA SER A 59 13.47 -14.69 57.61
C SER A 59 12.51 -15.06 58.75
N ARG A 60 12.48 -14.20 59.78
CA ARG A 60 11.50 -14.27 60.88
C ARG A 60 10.05 -14.21 60.36
N GLU A 61 9.83 -13.70 59.14
CA GLU A 61 8.53 -13.59 58.48
C GLU A 61 8.00 -14.96 58.01
N GLU A 62 8.88 -15.96 57.85
CA GLU A 62 8.48 -17.34 57.53
C GLU A 62 7.77 -17.99 58.73
N ASP A 63 8.27 -17.75 59.95
CA ASP A 63 7.60 -18.12 61.21
C ASP A 63 6.28 -17.36 61.44
N GLU A 64 6.14 -16.15 60.89
CA GLU A 64 4.91 -15.35 60.93
C GLU A 64 3.89 -15.77 59.85
N SER A 65 4.32 -16.50 58.82
CA SER A 65 3.45 -17.05 57.77
C SER A 65 2.46 -18.11 58.27
N LYS A 66 2.51 -18.47 59.56
CA LYS A 66 1.46 -19.25 60.25
C LYS A 66 0.17 -18.45 60.51
N TYR A 67 0.26 -17.12 60.59
CA TYR A 67 -0.91 -16.29 60.83
C TYR A 67 -1.73 -16.11 59.54
N THR A 68 -3.05 -16.14 59.67
CA THR A 68 -3.98 -16.09 58.53
C THR A 68 -3.83 -14.81 57.70
N PHE A 69 -3.56 -13.66 58.33
CA PHE A 69 -3.35 -12.40 57.62
C PHE A 69 -2.06 -12.39 56.78
N CYS A 70 -0.97 -12.99 57.28
CA CYS A 70 0.27 -13.17 56.52
C CYS A 70 0.04 -14.07 55.30
N ARG A 71 -0.66 -15.20 55.48
CA ARG A 71 -1.01 -16.12 54.39
C ARG A 71 -1.86 -15.44 53.33
N ALA A 72 -2.87 -14.66 53.74
CA ALA A 72 -3.72 -13.91 52.82
C ALA A 72 -2.92 -12.91 51.98
N PHE A 73 -1.97 -12.18 52.59
CA PHE A 73 -1.09 -11.28 51.86
C PHE A 73 -0.20 -12.03 50.84
N LEU A 74 0.37 -13.17 51.24
CA LEU A 74 1.20 -14.02 50.38
C LEU A 74 0.41 -14.55 49.17
N THR A 75 -0.84 -14.97 49.38
CA THR A 75 -1.75 -15.33 48.29
C THR A 75 -1.97 -14.17 47.33
N THR A 76 -2.23 -12.95 47.83
CA THR A 76 -2.38 -11.75 46.98
C THR A 76 -1.12 -11.47 46.15
N LEU A 77 0.08 -11.64 46.72
CA LEU A 77 1.34 -11.47 45.98
C LEU A 77 1.51 -12.51 44.86
N ASN A 78 1.10 -13.76 45.10
CA ASN A 78 1.13 -14.82 44.09
C ASN A 78 0.14 -14.52 42.96
N GLU A 79 -1.10 -14.14 43.29
CA GLU A 79 -2.11 -13.75 42.29
C GLU A 79 -1.63 -12.57 41.42
N LEU A 80 -0.99 -11.56 42.03
CA LEU A 80 -0.38 -10.46 41.27
C LEU A 80 0.74 -10.93 40.33
N ASN A 81 1.55 -11.91 40.75
CA ASN A 81 2.60 -12.46 39.90
C ASN A 81 2.01 -13.24 38.71
N ASP A 82 0.95 -14.02 38.94
CA ASP A 82 0.29 -14.79 37.90
C ASP A 82 -0.45 -13.87 36.92
N TYR A 83 -1.10 -12.82 37.43
CA TYR A 83 -1.71 -11.76 36.62
C TYR A 83 -0.69 -11.04 35.73
N ALA A 84 0.50 -10.73 36.26
CA ALA A 84 1.60 -10.20 35.45
C ALA A 84 2.01 -11.19 34.33
N GLY A 85 2.02 -12.50 34.61
CA GLY A 85 2.25 -13.53 33.60
C GLY A 85 1.22 -13.51 32.47
N GLN A 86 -0.06 -13.32 32.78
CA GLN A 86 -1.12 -13.22 31.78
C GLN A 86 -0.92 -12.00 30.85
N HIS A 87 -0.53 -10.84 31.41
CA HIS A 87 -0.21 -9.66 30.60
C HIS A 87 0.99 -9.88 29.68
N GLU A 88 2.00 -10.63 30.11
CA GLU A 88 3.11 -11.03 29.25
C GLU A 88 2.66 -11.91 28.08
N VAL A 89 1.79 -12.89 28.33
CA VAL A 89 1.20 -13.73 27.27
C VAL A 89 0.41 -12.88 26.27
N ILE A 90 -0.32 -11.87 26.73
CA ILE A 90 -1.02 -10.93 25.84
C ILE A 90 0.00 -10.21 24.93
N SER A 91 1.06 -9.65 25.51
CA SER A 91 2.14 -8.97 24.76
C SER A 91 2.82 -9.89 23.73
N GLU A 92 3.15 -11.11 24.13
CA GLU A 92 3.76 -12.12 23.26
C GLU A 92 2.84 -12.48 22.08
N ASN A 93 1.53 -12.61 22.33
CA ASN A 93 0.55 -12.87 21.28
C ASN A 93 0.37 -11.69 20.32
N LEU A 94 0.32 -10.45 20.84
CA LEU A 94 0.29 -9.25 19.99
C LEU A 94 1.51 -9.20 19.07
N THR A 95 2.68 -9.56 19.59
CA THR A 95 3.92 -9.53 18.84
C THR A 95 4.00 -10.66 17.81
N SER A 96 3.80 -11.90 18.24
CA SER A 96 4.02 -13.09 17.40
C SER A 96 2.91 -13.31 16.37
N GLN A 97 1.65 -13.06 16.73
CA GLN A 97 0.50 -13.38 15.89
C GLN A 97 -0.05 -12.19 15.11
N ILE A 98 0.15 -10.96 15.59
CA ILE A 98 -0.42 -9.77 14.95
C ILE A 98 0.67 -8.95 14.27
N ILE A 99 1.67 -8.46 15.01
CA ILE A 99 2.71 -7.57 14.46
C ILE A 99 3.51 -8.28 13.36
N THR A 100 3.92 -9.54 13.58
CA THR A 100 4.64 -10.33 12.58
C THR A 100 3.82 -10.50 11.29
N GLU A 101 2.54 -10.84 11.42
CA GLU A 101 1.67 -11.08 10.27
C GLU A 101 1.37 -9.78 9.50
N LEU A 102 1.09 -8.69 10.21
CA LEU A 102 0.93 -7.36 9.61
C LEU A 102 2.21 -6.91 8.88
N SER A 103 3.38 -7.20 9.43
CA SER A 103 4.66 -6.86 8.80
C SER A 103 4.88 -7.64 7.50
N ARG A 104 4.54 -8.94 7.48
CA ARG A 104 4.60 -9.78 6.28
C ARG A 104 3.61 -9.26 5.22
N TYR A 105 2.36 -9.06 5.62
CA TYR A 105 1.31 -8.53 4.75
C TYR A 105 1.69 -7.18 4.14
N LEU A 106 2.26 -6.25 4.92
CA LEU A 106 2.72 -4.95 4.43
C LEU A 106 3.80 -5.08 3.34
N GLN A 107 4.73 -6.02 3.48
CA GLN A 107 5.78 -6.26 2.50
C GLN A 107 5.19 -6.76 1.18
N GLU A 108 4.28 -7.74 1.25
CA GLU A 108 3.57 -8.30 0.10
C GLU A 108 2.72 -7.24 -0.59
N LEU A 109 1.90 -6.50 0.16
CA LEU A 109 1.02 -5.45 -0.35
C LEU A 109 1.81 -4.35 -1.08
N LYS A 110 2.97 -3.93 -0.54
CA LYS A 110 3.86 -2.97 -1.22
C LYS A 110 4.41 -3.52 -2.53
N SER A 111 4.74 -4.81 -2.57
CA SER A 111 5.26 -5.47 -3.77
C SER A 111 4.19 -5.59 -4.85
N GLU A 112 3.01 -6.09 -4.49
CA GLU A 112 1.86 -6.21 -5.40
C GLU A 112 1.44 -4.86 -5.97
N ARG A 113 1.31 -3.83 -5.11
CA ARG A 113 1.01 -2.47 -5.54
C ARG A 113 2.01 -2.00 -6.60
N LYS A 114 3.32 -2.14 -6.34
CA LYS A 114 4.35 -1.74 -7.31
C LYS A 114 4.20 -2.47 -8.64
N SER A 115 3.92 -3.77 -8.62
CA SER A 115 3.71 -4.58 -9.83
C SER A 115 2.51 -4.08 -10.63
N HIS A 116 1.35 -3.91 -10.00
CA HIS A 116 0.13 -3.47 -10.69
C HIS A 116 0.26 -2.07 -11.31
N PHE A 117 0.87 -1.11 -10.60
CA PHE A 117 1.09 0.23 -11.15
C PHE A 117 2.17 0.24 -12.24
N HIS A 118 3.14 -0.68 -12.21
CA HIS A 118 4.09 -0.85 -13.30
C HIS A 118 3.39 -1.33 -14.58
N ASP A 119 2.53 -2.34 -14.48
CA ASP A 119 1.76 -2.85 -15.62
C ASP A 119 0.82 -1.79 -16.20
N GLY A 120 0.14 -1.03 -15.33
CA GLY A 120 -0.71 0.09 -15.74
C GLY A 120 0.04 1.16 -16.53
N ARG A 121 1.23 1.58 -16.05
CA ARG A 121 2.08 2.54 -16.77
C ARG A 121 2.56 1.99 -18.11
N LYS A 122 2.91 0.70 -18.17
CA LYS A 122 3.30 0.04 -19.42
C LYS A 122 2.16 0.07 -20.46
N ALA A 123 0.92 -0.17 -20.02
CA ALA A 123 -0.25 -0.08 -20.88
C ALA A 123 -0.49 1.37 -21.37
N GLN A 124 -0.38 2.37 -20.49
CA GLN A 124 -0.50 3.78 -20.87
C GLN A 124 0.57 4.19 -21.90
N GLN A 125 1.83 3.79 -21.69
CA GLN A 125 2.92 4.05 -22.63
C GLN A 125 2.67 3.41 -24.01
N HIS A 126 2.11 2.21 -24.03
CA HIS A 126 1.74 1.54 -25.29
C HIS A 126 0.67 2.35 -26.04
N VAL A 127 -0.40 2.77 -25.35
CA VAL A 127 -1.48 3.58 -25.94
C VAL A 127 -0.95 4.92 -26.47
N GLU A 128 -0.14 5.62 -25.68
CA GLU A 128 0.50 6.88 -26.05
C GLU A 128 1.36 6.74 -27.32
N SER A 129 2.11 5.64 -27.43
CA SER A 129 2.92 5.33 -28.61
C SER A 129 2.05 5.09 -29.85
N SER A 130 1.01 4.26 -29.72
CA SER A 130 0.06 4.00 -30.81
C SER A 130 -0.66 5.27 -31.25
N TRP A 131 -1.03 6.14 -30.32
CA TRP A 131 -1.66 7.43 -30.62
C TRP A 131 -0.73 8.35 -31.42
N LYS A 132 0.54 8.46 -31.02
CA LYS A 132 1.54 9.25 -31.77
C LYS A 132 1.75 8.74 -33.18
N GLN A 133 1.79 7.41 -33.35
CA GLN A 133 1.88 6.79 -34.67
C GLN A 133 0.66 7.12 -35.53
N LEU A 134 -0.55 6.99 -34.97
CA LEU A 134 -1.79 7.33 -35.65
C LEU A 134 -1.83 8.79 -36.09
N GLU A 135 -1.46 9.72 -35.21
CA GLU A 135 -1.42 11.15 -35.50
C GLU A 135 -0.42 11.48 -36.62
N SER A 136 0.73 10.80 -36.66
CA SER A 136 1.70 10.92 -37.76
C SER A 136 1.11 10.43 -39.09
N CYS A 137 0.49 9.26 -39.10
CA CYS A 137 -0.17 8.71 -40.28
C CYS A 137 -1.29 9.62 -40.79
N LYS A 138 -2.12 10.15 -39.88
CA LYS A 138 -3.20 11.09 -40.20
C LYS A 138 -2.66 12.36 -40.87
N ARG A 139 -1.63 12.99 -40.30
CA ARG A 139 -1.01 14.21 -40.87
C ARG A 139 -0.42 13.97 -42.26
N ARG A 140 0.22 12.82 -42.46
CA ARG A 140 0.73 12.42 -43.78
C ARG A 140 -0.42 12.28 -44.78
N PHE A 141 -1.47 11.55 -44.40
CA PHE A 141 -2.64 11.36 -45.26
C PHE A 141 -3.31 12.70 -45.63
N GLU A 142 -3.49 13.60 -44.66
CA GLU A 142 -4.07 14.93 -44.91
C GLU A 142 -3.23 15.76 -45.89
N ARG A 143 -1.89 15.71 -45.79
CA ARG A 143 -1.00 16.39 -46.72
C ARG A 143 -1.11 15.78 -48.12
N ASP A 144 -1.00 14.46 -48.21
CA ASP A 144 -1.00 13.74 -49.49
C ASP A 144 -2.36 13.92 -50.21
N CYS A 145 -3.48 13.99 -49.48
CA CYS A 145 -4.80 14.35 -50.05
C CYS A 145 -4.85 15.78 -50.57
N LYS A 146 -4.33 16.77 -49.81
CA LYS A 146 -4.27 18.16 -50.28
C LYS A 146 -3.36 18.35 -51.49
N GLU A 147 -2.34 17.51 -51.65
CA GLU A 147 -1.49 17.48 -52.84
C GLU A 147 -2.23 16.86 -54.02
N ALA A 148 -2.95 15.76 -53.81
CA ALA A 148 -3.81 15.16 -54.83
C ALA A 148 -4.91 16.12 -55.31
N ASP A 149 -5.62 16.80 -54.40
CA ASP A 149 -6.65 17.79 -54.75
C ASP A 149 -6.06 18.96 -55.55
N ARG A 150 -4.85 19.41 -55.20
CA ARG A 150 -4.15 20.48 -55.95
C ARG A 150 -3.73 20.01 -57.34
N ALA A 151 -3.19 18.79 -57.47
CA ALA A 151 -2.82 18.21 -58.75
C ALA A 151 -4.05 18.02 -59.65
N GLN A 152 -5.16 17.55 -59.08
CA GLN A 152 -6.43 17.39 -59.78
C GLN A 152 -6.96 18.73 -60.30
N GLN A 153 -7.00 19.77 -59.45
CA GLN A 153 -7.41 21.12 -59.87
C GLN A 153 -6.49 21.73 -60.93
N TYR A 154 -5.19 21.42 -60.88
CA TYR A 154 -4.24 21.87 -61.90
C TYR A 154 -4.50 21.18 -63.25
N PHE A 155 -4.68 19.85 -63.23
CA PHE A 155 -5.04 19.07 -64.41
C PHE A 155 -6.34 19.58 -65.04
N GLU A 156 -7.40 19.77 -64.25
CA GLU A 156 -8.70 20.27 -64.74
C GLU A 156 -8.59 21.66 -65.40
N ARG A 157 -7.70 22.53 -64.90
CA ARG A 157 -7.45 23.84 -65.52
C ARG A 157 -6.68 23.73 -66.83
N MET A 158 -5.67 22.85 -66.90
CA MET A 158 -4.88 22.66 -68.11
C MET A 158 -5.69 22.01 -69.23
N ASP A 159 -6.53 21.02 -68.90
CA ASP A 159 -7.42 20.35 -69.87
C ASP A 159 -8.47 21.31 -70.44
N ALA A 160 -8.94 22.28 -69.65
CA ALA A 160 -9.90 23.30 -70.07
C ALA A 160 -9.28 24.47 -70.84
N ASP A 161 -7.95 24.64 -70.84
CA ASP A 161 -7.27 25.76 -71.50
C ASP A 161 -6.97 25.43 -72.98
N ILE A 162 -7.69 26.09 -73.88
CA ILE A 162 -7.58 25.91 -75.33
C ILE A 162 -6.19 26.26 -75.90
N ASN A 163 -5.33 26.92 -75.11
CA ASN A 163 -4.00 27.34 -75.53
C ASN A 163 -2.90 26.33 -75.12
N VAL A 164 -3.25 25.27 -74.39
CA VAL A 164 -2.31 24.27 -73.86
C VAL A 164 -2.32 23.02 -74.75
N THR A 165 -1.15 22.39 -74.95
CA THR A 165 -1.05 21.22 -75.83
C THR A 165 -1.45 19.93 -75.10
N LYS A 166 -1.89 18.90 -75.84
CA LYS A 166 -2.18 17.58 -75.23
C LYS A 166 -0.99 17.00 -74.45
N ALA A 167 0.24 17.25 -74.91
CA ALA A 167 1.44 16.78 -74.21
C ALA A 167 1.68 17.51 -72.87
N ASP A 168 1.21 18.75 -72.74
CA ASP A 168 1.30 19.51 -71.49
C ASP A 168 0.19 19.12 -70.49
N VAL A 169 -0.95 18.62 -70.97
CA VAL A 169 -2.05 18.09 -70.13
C VAL A 169 -1.76 16.69 -69.59
N GLU A 170 -1.07 15.83 -70.36
CA GLU A 170 -0.71 14.46 -69.96
C GLU A 170 0.47 14.39 -68.95
N LYS A 171 1.13 15.51 -68.68
CA LYS A 171 2.34 15.61 -67.83
C LYS A 171 2.02 16.05 -66.40
#